data_AF-A0AAD5RUT4-F1
#
_entry.id   AF-A0AAD5RUT4-F1
#
_cell.length_a   1.000
_cell.length_b   1.000
_cell.length_c   1.000
_cell.angle_alpha   90.00
_cell.angle_beta   90.00
_cell.angle_gamma   90.00
#
_symmetry.space_group_name_H-M   'P 1'
#
loop_
_entity.id
_entity.type
_entity.pdbx_description
1 polymer ?
#
loop_
_entity_poly.entity_id
_entity_poly.type
_entity_poly.pdbx_seq_one_letter_code
_entity_poly.pdbx_strand_id
1 'polypeptide(L)'
;MDVDHVSTLFQAANSARLRSVEDLAKCLEAANLGTESSQFTPLSGPVLLLTPVVQHLEGNTRSTDPFEPLGQRLSKGLSKEQALTVNHVPYIHLAGITDVHAQHIEKATSVIFCVSGPSASGQASQTHLARKAYDLAKNARFIILLCCRPSLLSPPPPSGSTVVEIDDYSGKCLEKAAGDMLSGNLRRFESSLYNLYRGGGG
;
A
#
# COMPACT_ATOMS: atom_id res chain seq x y z
N MET A 1 14.84 7.60 -16.08
CA MET A 1 15.83 7.76 -14.99
C MET A 1 17.18 7.41 -15.54
N ASP A 2 18.17 8.27 -15.33
CA ASP A 2 19.53 8.06 -15.83
C ASP A 2 20.32 7.16 -14.87
N VAL A 3 21.05 6.18 -15.40
CA VAL A 3 21.74 5.15 -14.60
C VAL A 3 22.92 5.74 -13.83
N ASP A 4 23.54 6.77 -14.40
CA ASP A 4 24.73 7.43 -13.83
C ASP A 4 24.44 8.21 -12.54
N HIS A 5 23.20 8.72 -12.38
CA HIS A 5 22.79 9.42 -11.16
C HIS A 5 22.75 8.48 -9.95
N VAL A 6 22.25 7.26 -10.11
CA VAL A 6 22.18 6.26 -9.02
C VAL A 6 23.57 5.80 -8.60
N SER A 7 24.47 5.62 -9.57
CA SER A 7 25.86 5.24 -9.34
C SER A 7 26.64 6.32 -8.55
N THR A 8 26.42 7.59 -8.90
CA THR A 8 27.05 8.75 -8.22
C THR A 8 26.60 8.87 -6.75
N LEU A 9 25.31 8.67 -6.47
CA LEU A 9 24.77 8.65 -5.10
C LEU A 9 25.36 7.51 -4.26
N PHE A 10 25.61 6.35 -4.86
CA PHE A 10 26.23 5.21 -4.18
C PHE A 10 27.69 5.48 -3.79
N GLN A 11 28.45 6.20 -4.64
CA GLN A 11 29.79 6.67 -4.28
C GLN A 11 29.78 7.72 -3.17
N ALA A 12 28.82 8.65 -3.19
CA ALA A 12 28.68 9.67 -2.14
C ALA A 12 28.34 9.06 -0.77
N ALA A 13 27.36 8.15 -0.71
CA ALA A 13 26.95 7.49 0.53
C ALA A 13 28.07 6.63 1.15
N ASN A 14 28.82 5.88 0.33
CA ASN A 14 29.97 5.10 0.81
C ASN A 14 31.11 6.00 1.31
N SER A 15 31.36 7.13 0.65
CA SER A 15 32.37 8.11 1.07
C SER A 15 32.02 8.80 2.40
N ALA A 16 30.73 9.04 2.66
CA ALA A 16 30.23 9.66 3.89
C ALA A 16 30.27 8.73 5.12
N ARG A 17 30.57 7.43 4.95
CA ARG A 17 30.78 6.46 6.03
C ARG A 17 29.61 6.40 7.04
N LEU A 18 28.38 6.55 6.52
CA LEU A 18 27.13 6.62 7.27
C LEU A 18 26.94 5.33 8.09
N ARG A 19 26.71 5.47 9.40
CA ARG A 19 26.67 4.33 10.34
C ARG A 19 25.27 3.99 10.85
N SER A 20 24.25 4.79 10.48
CA SER A 20 22.87 4.58 10.91
C SER A 20 21.88 4.80 9.77
N VAL A 21 20.69 4.21 9.92
CA VAL A 21 19.56 4.36 8.99
C VAL A 21 19.04 5.80 8.99
N GLU A 22 19.11 6.49 10.13
CA GLU A 22 18.69 7.89 10.26
C GLU A 22 19.58 8.85 9.48
N ASP A 23 20.89 8.59 9.41
CA ASP A 23 21.81 9.42 8.62
C ASP A 23 21.55 9.24 7.12
N LEU A 24 21.19 8.02 6.69
CA LEU A 24 20.82 7.72 5.31
C LEU A 24 19.49 8.40 4.92
N ALA A 25 18.50 8.41 5.82
CA ALA A 25 17.25 9.17 5.64
C ALA A 25 17.51 10.68 5.52
N LYS A 26 18.31 11.25 6.45
CA LYS A 26 18.72 12.67 6.41
C LYS A 26 19.50 13.02 5.13
N CYS A 27 20.34 12.12 4.63
CA CYS A 27 21.04 12.32 3.36
C CYS A 27 20.10 12.26 2.14
N LEU A 28 19.08 11.41 2.14
CA LEU A 28 18.06 11.36 1.08
C LEU A 28 17.16 12.61 1.08
N GLU A 29 16.81 13.12 2.26
CA GLU A 29 16.13 14.42 2.43
C GLU A 29 17.02 15.56 1.95
N ALA A 30 18.29 15.62 2.38
CA ALA A 30 19.24 16.67 2.01
C ALA A 30 19.61 16.67 0.52
N ALA A 31 19.49 15.54 -0.17
CA ALA A 31 19.76 15.41 -1.60
C ALA A 31 18.56 15.75 -2.51
N ASN A 32 17.43 16.22 -1.95
CA ASN A 32 16.16 16.48 -2.67
C ASN A 32 15.56 15.28 -3.45
N LEU A 33 16.15 14.08 -3.31
CA LEU A 33 15.66 12.83 -3.91
C LEU A 33 14.61 12.13 -3.03
N GLY A 34 14.37 12.66 -1.83
CA GLY A 34 13.50 12.09 -0.79
C GLY A 34 12.07 12.64 -0.71
N THR A 35 11.61 13.50 -1.64
CA THR A 35 10.19 13.84 -1.81
C THR A 35 9.95 14.47 -3.18
N GLU A 36 9.66 13.64 -4.19
CA GLU A 36 8.76 14.15 -5.22
C GLU A 36 7.37 14.27 -4.62
N SER A 37 6.95 15.49 -4.34
CA SER A 37 5.53 15.86 -4.17
C SER A 37 4.79 15.76 -5.50
N SER A 38 4.88 14.58 -6.14
CA SER A 38 3.94 14.13 -7.17
C SER A 38 2.57 14.08 -6.50
N GLN A 39 1.82 15.17 -6.66
CA GLN A 39 0.50 15.36 -6.06
C GLN A 39 -0.35 14.12 -6.34
N PHE A 40 -0.67 13.36 -5.29
CA PHE A 40 -1.54 12.22 -5.44
C PHE A 40 -2.91 12.76 -5.85
N THR A 41 -3.31 12.51 -7.09
CA THR A 41 -4.66 12.86 -7.55
C THR A 41 -5.68 12.20 -6.63
N PRO A 42 -6.58 12.96 -5.97
CA PRO A 42 -7.61 12.40 -5.10
C PRO A 42 -8.36 11.25 -5.78
N LEU A 43 -8.78 10.27 -4.97
CA LEU A 43 -9.55 9.13 -5.47
C LEU A 43 -10.79 9.63 -6.22
N SER A 44 -10.95 9.19 -7.47
CA SER A 44 -12.08 9.54 -8.33
C SER A 44 -12.50 8.34 -9.18
N GLY A 45 -13.80 8.24 -9.47
CA GLY A 45 -14.47 7.07 -10.04
C GLY A 45 -14.66 5.90 -9.04
N PRO A 46 -15.31 4.79 -9.47
CA PRO A 46 -15.57 3.63 -8.62
C PRO A 46 -14.31 3.08 -7.92
N VAL A 47 -14.38 2.99 -6.60
CA VAL A 47 -13.28 2.45 -5.76
C VAL A 47 -13.61 1.01 -5.38
N LEU A 48 -12.69 0.11 -5.64
CA LEU A 48 -12.71 -1.25 -5.11
C LEU A 48 -11.79 -1.34 -3.90
N LEU A 49 -12.33 -1.80 -2.77
CA LEU A 49 -11.58 -2.12 -1.57
C LEU A 49 -11.50 -3.65 -1.43
N LEU A 50 -10.28 -4.19 -1.57
CA LEU A 50 -9.96 -5.61 -1.43
C LEU A 50 -9.29 -5.84 -0.07
N THR A 51 -9.97 -6.56 0.82
CA THR A 51 -9.57 -6.70 2.23
C THR A 51 -9.38 -8.15 2.66
N PRO A 52 -8.35 -8.47 3.45
CA PRO A 52 -8.13 -9.84 3.91
C PRO A 52 -9.11 -10.18 5.03
N VAL A 53 -9.73 -11.36 4.96
CA VAL A 53 -10.53 -11.91 6.07
C VAL A 53 -9.59 -12.25 7.25
N VAL A 54 -9.59 -11.41 8.29
CA VAL A 54 -8.74 -11.55 9.49
C VAL A 54 -9.51 -11.33 10.79
N GLN A 55 -8.88 -11.67 11.92
CA GLN A 55 -9.39 -11.39 13.26
C GLN A 55 -9.10 -9.94 13.69
N HIS A 56 -9.96 -9.41 14.57
CA HIS A 56 -9.78 -8.09 15.20
C HIS A 56 -8.57 -8.05 16.12
N LEU A 57 -7.81 -6.94 16.07
CA LEU A 57 -6.68 -6.68 16.99
C LEU A 57 -7.14 -6.55 18.44
N GLU A 58 -8.27 -5.86 18.67
CA GLU A 58 -8.77 -5.55 20.02
C GLU A 58 -9.61 -6.69 20.64
N GLY A 59 -9.65 -7.88 20.02
CA GLY A 59 -10.42 -9.03 20.51
C GLY A 59 -11.94 -8.82 20.58
N ASN A 60 -12.46 -7.74 19.99
CA ASN A 60 -13.87 -7.38 20.04
C ASN A 60 -14.70 -8.42 19.27
N THR A 61 -15.62 -9.09 19.98
CA THR A 61 -16.34 -10.28 19.48
C THR A 61 -17.59 -9.96 18.67
N ARG A 62 -17.87 -8.68 18.41
CA ARG A 62 -18.95 -8.30 17.48
C ARG A 62 -18.51 -8.61 16.05
N SER A 63 -19.36 -9.33 15.33
CA SER A 63 -19.13 -9.91 13.99
C SER A 63 -19.08 -8.87 12.84
N THR A 64 -18.46 -7.72 13.08
CA THR A 64 -18.21 -6.65 12.12
C THR A 64 -16.87 -6.86 11.41
N ASP A 65 -16.71 -6.33 10.20
CA ASP A 65 -15.46 -6.45 9.43
C ASP A 65 -14.37 -5.53 10.01
N PRO A 66 -13.14 -6.00 10.28
CA PRO A 66 -12.06 -5.14 10.81
C PRO A 66 -11.70 -3.97 9.89
N PHE A 67 -11.96 -4.07 8.58
CA PHE A 67 -11.74 -3.01 7.60
C PHE A 67 -12.98 -2.14 7.34
N GLU A 68 -14.11 -2.38 8.02
CA GLU A 68 -15.31 -1.55 7.91
C GLU A 68 -15.05 -0.04 8.12
N PRO A 69 -14.22 0.41 9.10
CA PRO A 69 -13.93 1.83 9.27
C PRO A 69 -13.31 2.49 8.03
N LEU A 70 -12.44 1.77 7.31
CA LEU A 70 -11.84 2.23 6.06
C LEU A 70 -12.91 2.44 4.99
N GLY A 71 -13.73 1.41 4.74
CA GLY A 71 -14.82 1.44 3.75
C GLY A 71 -15.86 2.52 4.05
N GLN A 72 -16.27 2.66 5.32
CA GLN A 72 -17.18 3.73 5.75
C GLN A 72 -16.57 5.12 5.54
N ARG A 73 -15.30 5.33 5.93
CA ARG A 73 -14.65 6.65 5.86
C ARG A 73 -14.39 7.10 4.42
N LEU A 74 -14.05 6.16 3.54
CA LEU A 74 -13.97 6.38 2.09
C LEU A 74 -15.35 6.74 1.54
N SER A 75 -16.37 5.91 1.77
CA SER A 75 -17.74 6.16 1.26
C SER A 75 -18.27 7.54 1.66
N LYS A 76 -18.15 7.91 2.94
CA LYS A 76 -18.59 9.21 3.46
C LYS A 76 -17.85 10.41 2.81
N GLY A 77 -16.59 10.23 2.41
CA GLY A 77 -15.80 11.27 1.75
C GLY A 77 -16.08 11.38 0.25
N LEU A 78 -16.20 10.23 -0.42
CA LEU A 78 -16.31 10.12 -1.88
C LEU A 78 -17.72 10.44 -2.41
N SER A 79 -18.77 10.17 -1.62
CA SER A 79 -20.17 10.29 -2.08
C SER A 79 -20.68 11.73 -2.27
N LYS A 80 -19.98 12.78 -1.80
CA LYS A 80 -20.58 14.12 -1.68
C LYS A 80 -20.41 15.03 -2.90
N GLU A 81 -19.35 14.85 -3.68
CA GLU A 81 -19.04 15.74 -4.83
C GLU A 81 -18.75 14.99 -6.14
N GLN A 82 -18.48 13.67 -6.08
CA GLN A 82 -17.87 12.95 -7.20
C GLN A 82 -18.67 11.73 -7.70
N ALA A 83 -19.85 11.44 -7.12
CA ALA A 83 -20.76 10.35 -7.51
C ALA A 83 -20.12 8.94 -7.47
N LEU A 84 -19.45 8.62 -6.36
CA LEU A 84 -18.56 7.47 -6.25
C LEU A 84 -19.16 6.33 -5.43
N THR A 85 -18.99 5.10 -5.91
CA THR A 85 -19.30 3.87 -5.17
C THR A 85 -18.02 3.25 -4.62
N VAL A 86 -18.07 2.82 -3.36
CA VAL A 86 -17.04 1.97 -2.74
C VAL A 86 -17.59 0.54 -2.72
N ASN A 87 -16.98 -0.34 -3.49
CA ASN A 87 -17.28 -1.77 -3.46
C ASN A 87 -16.31 -2.43 -2.48
N HIS A 88 -16.82 -2.98 -1.38
CA HIS A 88 -16.02 -3.73 -0.41
C HIS A 88 -16.10 -5.22 -0.74
N VAL A 89 -14.96 -5.84 -1.06
CA VAL A 89 -14.89 -7.26 -1.48
C VAL A 89 -13.79 -7.95 -0.67
N PRO A 90 -14.15 -8.82 0.29
CA PRO A 90 -13.17 -9.53 1.09
C PRO A 90 -12.53 -10.67 0.29
N TYR A 91 -11.22 -10.88 0.48
CA TYR A 91 -10.47 -12.01 -0.09
C TYR A 91 -9.93 -12.93 1.02
N ILE A 92 -9.83 -14.23 0.70
CA ILE A 92 -9.34 -15.27 1.62
C ILE A 92 -8.01 -15.80 1.08
N HIS A 93 -6.98 -15.90 1.92
CA HIS A 93 -5.62 -16.30 1.49
C HIS A 93 -5.57 -17.66 0.77
N LEU A 94 -6.45 -18.60 1.16
CA LEU A 94 -6.56 -19.93 0.57
C LEU A 94 -7.29 -19.95 -0.79
N ALA A 95 -8.30 -19.08 -0.97
CA ALA A 95 -9.04 -18.97 -2.23
C ALA A 95 -8.31 -18.07 -3.26
N GLY A 96 -7.52 -17.12 -2.77
CA GLY A 96 -6.79 -16.16 -3.59
C GLY A 96 -7.70 -15.16 -4.31
N ILE A 97 -7.21 -14.64 -5.42
CA ILE A 97 -7.96 -13.74 -6.31
C ILE A 97 -8.69 -14.60 -7.34
N THR A 98 -10.01 -14.48 -7.38
CA THR A 98 -10.93 -15.27 -8.22
C THR A 98 -11.59 -14.41 -9.31
N ASP A 99 -12.31 -15.03 -10.24
CA ASP A 99 -12.99 -14.32 -11.34
C ASP A 99 -13.98 -13.26 -10.86
N VAL A 100 -14.62 -13.46 -9.70
CA VAL A 100 -15.49 -12.45 -9.08
C VAL A 100 -14.68 -11.20 -8.71
N HIS A 101 -13.50 -11.37 -8.12
CA HIS A 101 -12.60 -10.26 -7.83
C HIS A 101 -12.13 -9.58 -9.12
N ALA A 102 -11.80 -10.34 -10.17
CA ALA A 102 -11.40 -9.80 -11.47
C ALA A 102 -12.50 -8.90 -12.07
N GLN A 103 -13.76 -9.35 -12.08
CA GLN A 103 -14.90 -8.54 -12.55
C GLN A 103 -15.14 -7.26 -11.75
N HIS A 104 -14.74 -7.21 -10.48
CA HIS A 104 -14.76 -5.98 -9.69
C HIS A 104 -13.55 -5.08 -10.00
N ILE A 105 -12.36 -5.66 -10.20
CA ILE A 105 -11.13 -4.94 -10.55
C ILE A 105 -11.28 -4.23 -11.91
N GLU A 106 -11.83 -4.91 -12.92
CA GLU A 106 -12.04 -4.36 -14.26
C GLU A 106 -12.98 -3.14 -14.31
N LYS A 107 -13.90 -3.03 -13.32
CA LYS A 107 -14.88 -1.94 -13.20
C LYS A 107 -14.39 -0.80 -12.31
N ALA A 108 -13.27 -0.98 -11.61
CA ALA A 108 -12.73 0.01 -10.69
C ALA A 108 -11.81 1.01 -11.41
N THR A 109 -11.90 2.29 -11.05
CA THR A 109 -10.89 3.28 -11.43
C THR A 109 -9.75 3.34 -10.43
N SER A 110 -10.01 2.95 -9.17
CA SER A 110 -8.99 2.80 -8.13
C SER A 110 -9.21 1.49 -7.38
N VAL A 111 -8.13 0.74 -7.16
CA VAL A 111 -8.16 -0.50 -6.36
C VAL A 111 -7.28 -0.28 -5.14
N ILE A 112 -7.86 -0.42 -3.95
CA ILE A 112 -7.15 -0.40 -2.67
C ILE A 112 -7.05 -1.84 -2.20
N PHE A 113 -5.83 -2.38 -2.19
CA PHE A 113 -5.54 -3.73 -1.74
C PHE A 113 -4.91 -3.67 -0.33
N CYS A 114 -5.64 -4.15 0.67
CA CYS A 114 -5.14 -4.20 2.04
C CYS A 114 -4.27 -5.43 2.27
N VAL A 115 -3.14 -5.24 2.95
CA VAL A 115 -2.26 -6.29 3.46
C VAL A 115 -2.20 -6.15 4.97
N SER A 116 -2.77 -7.11 5.70
CA SER A 116 -2.88 -7.07 7.16
C SER A 116 -1.61 -7.53 7.89
N GLY A 117 -0.74 -8.31 7.24
CA GLY A 117 0.41 -8.91 7.90
C GLY A 117 1.24 -9.85 7.02
N PRO A 118 2.32 -10.42 7.59
CA PRO A 118 3.06 -11.52 7.00
C PRO A 118 2.18 -12.76 6.82
N SER A 119 2.63 -13.69 5.97
CA SER A 119 1.90 -14.94 5.67
C SER A 119 2.02 -15.94 6.81
N ALA A 120 0.92 -16.61 7.18
CA ALA A 120 0.99 -17.81 8.01
C ALA A 120 1.54 -19.00 7.19
N SER A 121 2.09 -20.00 7.88
CA SER A 121 2.62 -21.21 7.24
C SER A 121 1.55 -21.90 6.39
N GLY A 122 1.92 -22.29 5.16
CA GLY A 122 1.02 -22.94 4.20
C GLY A 122 0.03 -22.01 3.47
N GLN A 123 0.02 -20.70 3.73
CA GLN A 123 -0.85 -19.75 3.03
C GLN A 123 -0.11 -19.01 1.92
N ALA A 124 -0.83 -18.68 0.83
CA ALA A 124 -0.29 -17.79 -0.20
C ALA A 124 -0.12 -16.37 0.35
N SER A 125 1.03 -15.75 0.06
CA SER A 125 1.33 -14.42 0.60
C SER A 125 0.38 -13.35 0.08
N GLN A 126 -0.06 -12.47 0.98
CA GLN A 126 -0.94 -11.34 0.65
C GLN A 126 -0.33 -10.44 -0.42
N THR A 127 1.00 -10.25 -0.44
CA THR A 127 1.67 -9.48 -1.50
C THR A 127 1.77 -10.22 -2.83
N HIS A 128 1.77 -11.56 -2.82
CA HIS A 128 1.64 -12.36 -4.05
C HIS A 128 0.21 -12.25 -4.62
N LEU A 129 -0.82 -12.25 -3.75
CA LEU A 129 -2.20 -11.98 -4.16
C LEU A 129 -2.38 -10.54 -4.66
N ALA A 130 -1.76 -9.56 -3.98
CA ALA A 130 -1.73 -8.16 -4.43
C ALA A 130 -1.12 -8.02 -5.83
N ARG A 131 -0.07 -8.80 -6.16
CA ARG A 131 0.51 -8.79 -7.50
C ARG A 131 -0.43 -9.37 -8.55
N LYS A 132 -1.12 -10.47 -8.27
CA LYS A 132 -2.18 -10.99 -9.18
C LYS A 132 -3.29 -9.96 -9.42
N ALA A 133 -3.73 -9.27 -8.36
CA ALA A 133 -4.73 -8.20 -8.49
C ALA A 133 -4.19 -6.98 -9.27
N TYR A 134 -2.90 -6.63 -9.10
CA TYR A 134 -2.22 -5.58 -9.87
C TYR A 134 -2.15 -5.91 -11.37
N ASP A 135 -1.79 -7.15 -11.72
CA ASP A 135 -1.69 -7.59 -13.13
C ASP A 135 -3.05 -7.58 -13.85
N LEU A 136 -4.17 -7.68 -13.11
CA LEU A 136 -5.54 -7.50 -13.60
C LEU A 136 -5.95 -6.02 -13.68
N ALA A 137 -5.46 -5.17 -12.77
CA ALA A 137 -5.83 -3.77 -12.62
C ALA A 137 -5.17 -2.82 -13.64
N LYS A 138 -5.00 -3.25 -14.90
CA LYS A 138 -4.20 -2.57 -15.94
C LYS A 138 -4.60 -1.12 -16.22
N ASN A 139 -5.89 -0.80 -16.05
CA ASN A 139 -6.46 0.52 -16.31
C ASN A 139 -6.81 1.29 -15.02
N ALA A 140 -6.47 0.74 -13.84
CA ALA A 140 -6.91 1.24 -12.54
C ALA A 140 -5.73 1.71 -11.66
N ARG A 141 -6.02 2.69 -10.82
CA ARG A 141 -5.09 3.31 -9.87
C ARG A 141 -4.81 2.37 -8.69
N PHE A 142 -3.83 1.46 -8.82
CA PHE A 142 -3.55 0.43 -7.81
C PHE A 142 -2.80 0.97 -6.59
N ILE A 143 -3.42 0.83 -5.42
CA ILE A 143 -2.93 1.28 -4.12
C ILE A 143 -2.84 0.07 -3.21
N ILE A 144 -1.75 -0.04 -2.47
CA ILE A 144 -1.54 -1.09 -1.48
C ILE A 144 -1.49 -0.44 -0.10
N LEU A 145 -2.43 -0.81 0.76
CA LEU A 145 -2.47 -0.38 2.16
C LEU A 145 -1.82 -1.46 3.02
N LEU A 146 -0.57 -1.21 3.43
CA LEU A 146 0.18 -2.09 4.33
C LEU A 146 -0.16 -1.71 5.77
N CYS A 147 -0.81 -2.64 6.48
CA CYS A 147 -1.17 -2.50 7.90
C CYS A 147 -0.13 -3.16 8.82
N CYS A 148 1.11 -3.24 8.33
CA CYS A 148 2.26 -3.85 8.97
C CYS A 148 3.54 -3.34 8.26
N ARG A 149 4.69 -3.47 8.94
CA ARG A 149 5.96 -3.01 8.38
C ARG A 149 6.32 -3.76 7.08
N PRO A 150 6.67 -3.05 5.99
CA PRO A 150 7.03 -3.64 4.71
C PRO A 150 8.12 -4.72 4.79
N SER A 151 9.08 -4.57 5.71
CA SER A 151 10.19 -5.51 5.91
C SER A 151 9.78 -6.92 6.36
N LEU A 152 8.53 -7.09 6.83
CA LEU A 152 7.95 -8.38 7.19
C LEU A 152 7.35 -9.13 5.99
N LEU A 153 7.30 -8.50 4.81
CA LEU A 153 6.58 -9.02 3.64
C LEU A 153 7.53 -9.68 2.64
N SER A 154 7.15 -10.89 2.20
CA SER A 154 7.80 -11.60 1.12
C SER A 154 6.72 -12.25 0.23
N PRO A 155 6.73 -12.04 -1.11
CA PRO A 155 7.57 -11.11 -1.87
C PRO A 155 7.25 -9.62 -1.57
N PRO A 156 8.05 -8.66 -2.09
CA PRO A 156 7.69 -7.25 -2.07
C PRO A 156 6.39 -6.93 -2.83
N PRO A 157 5.72 -5.80 -2.48
CA PRO A 157 4.66 -5.21 -3.30
C PRO A 157 5.05 -5.05 -4.79
N PRO A 158 4.09 -5.15 -5.74
CA PRO A 158 4.33 -4.85 -7.15
C PRO A 158 4.90 -3.44 -7.39
N SER A 159 5.98 -3.37 -8.16
CA SER A 159 6.58 -2.13 -8.64
C SER A 159 5.55 -1.33 -9.45
N GLY A 160 5.47 -0.02 -9.22
CA GLY A 160 4.49 0.85 -9.87
C GLY A 160 3.12 0.93 -9.17
N SER A 161 2.88 0.14 -8.12
CA SER A 161 1.77 0.39 -7.18
C SER A 161 2.07 1.60 -6.28
N THR A 162 1.04 2.27 -5.79
CA THR A 162 1.21 3.26 -4.71
C THR A 162 1.15 2.56 -3.36
N VAL A 163 2.24 2.52 -2.61
CA VAL A 163 2.27 1.93 -1.26
C VAL A 163 1.94 2.98 -0.21
N VAL A 164 0.98 2.66 0.66
CA VAL A 164 0.59 3.44 1.85
C VAL A 164 0.84 2.55 3.06
N GLU A 165 1.67 2.99 4.01
CA GLU A 165 1.96 2.28 5.25
C GLU A 165 1.19 2.89 6.43
N ILE A 166 0.62 2.04 7.27
CA ILE A 166 0.07 2.37 8.58
C ILE A 166 0.54 1.35 9.62
N ASP A 167 0.62 1.78 10.89
CA ASP A 167 1.19 0.98 11.98
C ASP A 167 0.44 -0.34 12.20
N ASP A 168 -0.88 -0.32 12.08
CA ASP A 168 -1.78 -1.45 12.23
C ASP A 168 -3.12 -1.24 11.49
N TYR A 169 -4.01 -2.23 11.52
CA TYR A 169 -5.37 -2.13 10.99
C TYR A 169 -6.41 -1.76 12.07
N SER A 170 -6.03 -0.98 13.09
CA SER A 170 -6.99 -0.41 14.03
C SER A 170 -7.89 0.61 13.33
N GLY A 171 -9.13 0.80 13.83
CA GLY A 171 -10.09 1.72 13.22
C GLY A 171 -9.55 3.15 13.07
N LYS A 172 -8.73 3.62 14.01
CA LYS A 172 -8.08 4.95 13.96
C LYS A 172 -7.07 5.06 12.82
N CYS A 173 -6.19 4.06 12.66
CA CYS A 173 -5.20 4.03 11.58
C CYS A 173 -5.89 3.94 10.20
N LEU A 174 -6.93 3.12 10.09
CA LEU A 174 -7.75 2.98 8.88
C LEU A 174 -8.50 4.27 8.50
N GLU A 175 -9.16 4.93 9.46
CA GLU A 175 -9.85 6.20 9.21
C GLU A 175 -8.89 7.32 8.79
N LYS A 176 -7.70 7.37 9.41
CA LYS A 176 -6.63 8.31 9.02
C LYS A 176 -6.15 8.01 7.59
N ALA A 177 -5.85 6.75 7.27
CA ALA A 177 -5.42 6.34 5.93
C ALA A 177 -6.42 6.75 4.85
N ALA A 178 -7.73 6.53 5.09
CA ALA A 178 -8.78 7.01 4.20
C ALA A 178 -8.77 8.55 4.08
N GLY A 179 -8.60 9.29 5.17
CA GLY A 179 -8.45 10.75 5.14
C GLY A 179 -7.28 11.23 4.27
N ASP A 180 -6.13 10.57 4.38
CA ASP A 180 -4.93 10.87 3.59
C ASP A 180 -5.13 10.52 2.10
N MET A 181 -5.76 9.37 1.80
CA MET A 181 -6.14 8.96 0.43
C MET A 181 -7.13 9.93 -0.24
N LEU A 182 -8.11 10.45 0.51
CA LEU A 182 -9.11 11.38 0.02
C LEU A 182 -8.53 12.77 -0.26
N SER A 183 -7.59 13.22 0.59
CA SER A 183 -6.98 14.54 0.49
C SER A 183 -5.76 14.59 -0.43
N GLY A 184 -5.29 13.44 -0.94
CA GLY A 184 -4.06 13.34 -1.74
C GLY A 184 -2.77 13.50 -0.93
N ASN A 185 -2.84 13.49 0.40
CA ASN A 185 -1.70 13.66 1.30
C ASN A 185 -0.97 12.34 1.58
N LEU A 186 -0.68 11.57 0.52
CA LEU A 186 -0.05 10.27 0.65
C LEU A 186 1.46 10.33 0.41
N ARG A 187 2.22 9.81 1.39
CA ARG A 187 3.65 9.54 1.24
C ARG A 187 3.84 8.33 0.32
N ARG A 188 4.17 8.59 -0.95
CA ARG A 188 4.48 7.55 -1.93
C ARG A 188 5.83 6.91 -1.58
N PHE A 189 5.81 5.69 -1.08
CA PHE A 189 7.02 4.86 -1.05
C PHE A 189 7.24 4.20 -2.41
N GLU A 190 8.27 4.67 -3.13
CA GLU A 190 8.77 4.03 -4.35
C GLU A 190 9.26 2.61 -4.03
N SER A 191 8.68 1.59 -4.69
CA SER A 191 9.10 0.18 -4.53
C SER A 191 10.59 -0.03 -4.89
N SER A 192 11.14 0.89 -5.68
CA SER A 192 12.57 1.08 -5.99
C SER A 192 13.44 1.10 -4.72
N LEU A 193 13.01 1.86 -3.70
CA LEU A 193 13.72 2.01 -2.42
C LEU A 193 13.58 0.75 -1.55
N TYR A 194 12.45 0.02 -1.64
CA TYR A 194 12.27 -1.22 -0.88
C TYR A 194 13.33 -2.27 -1.22
N ASN A 195 13.73 -2.39 -2.49
CA ASN A 195 14.82 -3.29 -2.89
C ASN A 195 16.17 -2.83 -2.33
N LEU A 196 16.38 -1.51 -2.20
CA LEU A 196 17.58 -0.93 -1.58
C LEU A 196 17.64 -1.26 -0.08
N TYR A 197 16.51 -1.20 0.64
CA TYR A 197 16.41 -1.58 2.06
C TYR A 197 16.80 -3.04 2.33
N ARG A 198 16.64 -3.96 1.37
CA ARG A 198 17.04 -5.37 1.53
C ARG A 198 18.50 -5.63 1.17
N GLY A 199 19.16 -4.76 0.40
CA GLY A 199 20.55 -4.93 -0.04
C GLY A 199 21.62 -4.75 1.05
N GLY A 200 21.24 -4.28 2.25
CA GLY A 200 22.17 -3.98 3.35
C GLY A 200 22.40 -5.11 4.36
N GLY A 201 21.86 -6.31 4.15
CA GLY A 201 22.01 -7.45 5.05
C GLY A 201 22.79 -8.61 4.39
N GLY A 202 24.11 -8.58 4.54
CA GLY A 202 25.01 -9.71 4.29
C GLY A 202 25.41 -10.41 5.58
#